data_AF-A0A3R9ZPM0-F1
#
_entry.id   AF-A0A3R9ZPM0-F1
#
_cell.length_a   1.000
_cell.length_b   1.000
_cell.length_c   1.000
_cell.angle_alpha   90.00
_cell.angle_beta   90.00
_cell.angle_gamma   90.00
#
_symmetry.space_group_name_H-M   'P 1'
#
loop_
_entity.id
_entity.type
_entity.pdbx_description
1 polymer ?
#
loop_
_entity_poly.entity_id
_entity_poly.type
_entity_poly.pdbx_seq_one_letter_code
_entity_poly.pdbx_strand_id
1 'polypeptide(L)' 'MITKTLPLTDIHRHLDGNIRIQTILELGQQYHLDLPAYDIESLRPHVQVMDNQPDLLSFLSKLDWG' A
#
# COMPACT_ATOMS: atom_id res chain seq x y z
N MET A 1 21.23 12.52 -8.41
CA MET A 1 20.75 11.52 -9.40
C MET A 1 21.29 10.15 -9.03
N ILE A 2 20.55 9.08 -9.33
CA ILE A 2 21.05 7.71 -9.19
C ILE A 2 22.26 7.50 -10.12
N THR A 3 23.35 6.94 -9.59
CA THR A 3 24.57 6.64 -10.35
C THR A 3 24.34 5.41 -11.23
N LYS A 4 24.30 5.59 -12.55
CA LYS A 4 23.94 4.53 -13.51
C LYS A 4 24.98 3.42 -13.68
N THR A 5 26.19 3.60 -13.14
CA THR A 5 27.31 2.64 -13.25
C THR A 5 27.48 1.77 -12.01
N LEU A 6 26.61 1.92 -11.00
CA LEU A 6 26.58 1.07 -9.81
C LEU A 6 25.25 0.31 -9.74
N PRO A 7 25.24 -0.95 -9.27
CA PRO A 7 24.00 -1.64 -8.93
C PRO A 7 23.20 -0.85 -7.89
N LEU A 8 21.89 -0.72 -8.09
CA LEU A 8 20.99 -0.08 -7.14
C LEU A 8 20.26 -1.16 -6.34
N THR A 9 20.38 -1.10 -5.01
CA THR A 9 19.75 -2.04 -4.09
C THR A 9 18.76 -1.31 -3.19
N ASP A 10 17.66 -1.97 -2.85
CA ASP A 10 16.70 -1.56 -1.82
C ASP A 10 16.65 -2.67 -0.77
N ILE A 11 17.25 -2.42 0.39
CA ILE A 11 17.51 -3.45 1.42
C ILE A 11 16.49 -3.43 2.57
N HIS A 12 15.61 -2.43 2.60
CA HIS A 12 14.56 -2.31 3.61
C HIS A 12 13.25 -2.04 2.90
N ARG A 13 12.69 -3.09 2.30
CA ARG A 13 11.45 -3.04 1.55
C ARG A 13 10.49 -4.10 2.07
N HIS A 14 9.41 -3.66 2.70
CA HIS A 14 8.33 -4.55 3.13
C HIS A 14 7.49 -4.94 1.92
N LEU A 15 7.36 -6.24 1.66
CA LEU A 15 6.64 -6.76 0.49
C LEU A 15 5.13 -6.63 0.68
N ASP A 16 4.66 -7.05 1.84
CA ASP A 16 3.28 -6.94 2.35
C ASP A 16 2.83 -5.48 2.50
N GLY A 17 3.72 -4.58 2.89
CA GLY A 17 3.46 -3.13 2.88
C GLY A 17 3.52 -2.44 1.50
N ASN A 18 3.66 -3.19 0.41
CA ASN A 18 3.85 -2.65 -0.94
C ASN A 18 2.92 -3.31 -1.98
N ILE A 19 1.71 -3.65 -1.57
CA ILE A 19 0.68 -4.22 -2.43
C ILE A 19 -0.01 -3.09 -3.19
N ARG A 20 -0.21 -3.28 -4.50
CA ARG A 20 -0.80 -2.26 -5.37
C ARG A 20 -2.29 -2.13 -5.05
N ILE A 21 -2.82 -0.91 -5.02
CA ILE A 21 -4.26 -0.65 -4.80
C ILE A 21 -5.14 -1.46 -5.77
N GLN A 22 -4.75 -1.53 -7.04
CA GLN A 22 -5.43 -2.35 -8.05
C GLN A 22 -5.49 -3.83 -7.67
N THR A 23 -4.41 -4.38 -7.11
CA THR A 23 -4.35 -5.78 -6.67
C THR A 23 -5.27 -6.02 -5.47
N ILE A 24 -5.35 -5.08 -4.52
CA ILE A 24 -6.30 -5.16 -3.40
C ILE A 24 -7.75 -5.24 -3.92
N LEU A 25 -8.12 -4.38 -4.88
CA LEU A 25 -9.45 -4.38 -5.50
C LEU A 25 -9.76 -5.70 -6.22
N GLU A 26 -8.85 -6.16 -7.06
CA GLU A 26 -9.02 -7.39 -7.86
C GLU A 26 -9.18 -8.62 -6.97
N LEU A 27 -8.34 -8.75 -5.93
CA LEU A 27 -8.41 -9.87 -5.00
C LEU A 27 -9.64 -9.77 -4.09
N GLY A 28 -9.99 -8.57 -3.61
CA GLY A 28 -11.21 -8.35 -2.84
C GLY A 28 -12.46 -8.76 -3.63
N GLN A 29 -12.54 -8.38 -4.91
CA GLN A 29 -13.61 -8.82 -5.80
C GLN A 29 -13.60 -10.33 -6.04
N GLN A 30 -12.43 -10.92 -6.33
CA GLN A 30 -12.27 -12.35 -6.60
C GLN A 30 -12.72 -13.22 -5.42
N TYR A 31 -12.42 -12.80 -4.19
CA TYR A 31 -12.75 -13.55 -2.98
C TYR A 31 -13.99 -13.05 -2.25
N HIS A 32 -14.74 -12.11 -2.85
CA HIS A 32 -15.96 -11.55 -2.28
C HIS A 32 -15.77 -10.92 -0.88
N LEU A 33 -14.65 -10.21 -0.69
CA LEU A 33 -14.36 -9.47 0.53
C LEU A 33 -15.03 -8.09 0.49
N ASP A 34 -15.60 -7.66 1.61
CA ASP A 34 -16.13 -6.31 1.75
C ASP A 34 -14.98 -5.33 1.93
N LEU A 35 -14.79 -4.46 0.94
CA LEU A 35 -13.77 -3.41 0.95
C LEU A 35 -14.43 -2.08 1.35
N PRO A 36 -13.68 -1.13 1.94
CA PRO A 36 -14.23 0.17 2.31
C PRO A 36 -14.55 1.05 1.08
N ALA A 37 -14.12 0.61 -0.12
CA ALA A 37 -14.29 1.28 -1.40
C ALA A 37 -14.05 0.31 -2.56
N TYR A 38 -14.61 0.61 -3.74
CA TYR A 38 -14.66 -0.29 -4.90
C TYR A 38 -14.04 0.31 -6.18
N ASP A 39 -13.31 1.42 -6.05
CA ASP A 39 -12.48 2.00 -7.10
C ASP A 39 -11.17 2.53 -6.50
N ILE A 40 -10.18 2.82 -7.36
CA ILE A 40 -8.84 3.21 -6.91
C ILE A 40 -8.86 4.49 -6.09
N GLU A 41 -9.61 5.51 -6.52
CA GLU A 41 -9.58 6.83 -5.89
C GLU A 41 -10.30 6.82 -4.55
N SER A 42 -11.41 6.09 -4.45
CA SER A 42 -12.11 5.91 -3.17
C SER A 42 -11.37 4.98 -2.20
N LEU A 43 -10.60 3.99 -2.68
CA LEU A 43 -9.84 3.07 -1.82
C LEU A 43 -8.51 3.66 -1.32
N ARG A 44 -7.88 4.52 -2.12
CA ARG A 44 -6.60 5.18 -1.79
C ARG A 44 -6.49 5.70 -0.35
N PRO A 45 -7.44 6.49 0.20
CA PRO A 45 -7.32 6.99 1.57
C PRO A 45 -7.33 5.90 2.65
N HIS A 46 -7.77 4.68 2.35
CA HIS A 46 -7.78 3.56 3.30
C HIS A 46 -6.44 2.81 3.36
N VAL A 47 -5.72 2.75 2.24
CA VAL A 47 -4.54 1.89 2.06
C VAL A 47 -3.24 2.68 1.83
N GLN A 48 -3.33 4.00 1.74
CA GLN A 48 -2.20 4.91 1.58
C GLN A 48 -2.22 5.97 2.68
N VAL A 49 -1.04 6.34 3.16
CA VAL A 49 -0.86 7.48 4.07
C VAL A 49 -1.06 8.77 3.27
N MET A 50 -2.13 9.50 3.58
CA MET A 50 -2.47 10.77 2.91
C MET A 50 -1.85 11.99 3.61
N ASP A 51 -1.70 11.90 4.93
CA ASP A 51 -1.16 12.95 5.80
C ASP A 51 -0.23 12.32 6.85
N ASN A 52 0.60 13.12 7.52
CA ASN A 52 1.46 12.62 8.60
C ASN A 52 0.64 11.96 9.71
N GLN A 53 1.08 10.77 10.11
CA GLN A 53 0.46 10.02 11.20
C GLN A 53 1.10 10.40 12.54
N PRO A 54 0.33 10.40 13.65
CA PRO A 54 0.82 10.84 14.96
C PRO A 54 1.85 9.89 15.58
N ASP A 55 1.82 8.62 15.18
CA ASP A 55 2.70 7.57 15.71
C ASP A 55 2.86 6.39 14.74
N LEU A 56 3.72 5.44 15.11
CA LEU A 56 4.02 4.25 14.32
C LEU A 56 2.80 3.34 14.14
N LEU A 57 2.00 3.13 15.19
CA LEU A 57 0.86 2.21 15.13
C LEU A 57 -0.21 2.74 14.16
N SER A 58 -0.42 4.05 14.17
CA SER A 58 -1.31 4.75 13.24
C SER A 58 -0.84 4.60 11.80
N PHE A 59 0.47 4.70 11.53
CA PHE A 59 1.04 4.41 10.20
C PHE A 59 0.83 2.95 9.78
N LEU A 60 1.09 2.00 10.66
CA LEU A 60 1.00 0.57 10.37
C LEU A 60 -0.42 0.13 9.97
N SER A 61 -1.47 0.76 10.52
CA SER A 61 -2.86 0.44 10.18
C SER A 61 -3.21 0.60 8.69
N LYS A 62 -2.42 1.35 7.91
CA LYS A 62 -2.63 1.46 6.46
C LYS A 62 -2.29 0.19 5.69
N LEU A 63 -1.55 -0.73 6.30
CA LEU A 63 -1.13 -1.98 5.68
C LEU A 63 -2.17 -3.10 5.88
N ASP A 64 -3.18 -2.91 6.74
CA ASP A 64 -4.14 -3.98 7.11
C ASP A 64 -5.03 -4.45 5.95
N TRP A 65 -5.18 -3.64 4.89
CA TRP A 65 -5.92 -3.99 3.68
C TRP A 65 -5.03 -4.60 2.57
N GLY A 66 -3.72 -4.61 2.78
CA GLY A 66 -2.72 -5.22 1.89
C GLY A 66 -2.60 -6.71 2.11
#